data_AF-A0A3M1LAA8-F1
#
_entry.id   AF-A0A3M1LAA8-F1
#
_cell.length_a   1.000
_cell.length_b   1.000
_cell.length_c   1.000
_cell.angle_alpha   90.00
_cell.angle_beta   90.00
_cell.angle_gamma   90.00
#
_symmetry.space_group_name_H-M   'P 1'
#
loop_
_entity.id
_entity.type
_entity.pdbx_description
1 polymer ?
#
loop_
_entity_poly.entity_id
_entity_poly.type
_entity_poly.pdbx_seq_one_letter_code
_entity_poly.pdbx_strand_id
1 'polypeptide(L)'
;MSPISLKAGNWIRRAQIVGGRGPGYLLRFGRWQLWRAFQARIRWPRPTVDLFRHLDLRHPGLTAVAEALERGDRQAAEQALVKHLTTRPHPRFFFDEGDREAMRHAVPIPTQRATIAAAEEVCQRRFRFRGQPPVQFDGRIDWQARPGGNVDWTWDLNRHGYFLTLGRAFWYTGDERFCA
;
A
#
# COMPACT_ATOMS: atom_id res chain seq x y z
N MET A 1 20.51 11.88 -28.57
CA MET A 1 21.35 11.18 -27.56
C MET A 1 20.59 9.95 -27.09
N SER A 2 21.16 8.78 -27.31
CA SER A 2 20.47 7.48 -27.32
C SER A 2 20.05 6.97 -25.93
N PRO A 3 18.94 6.22 -25.81
CA PRO A 3 18.55 5.57 -24.56
C PRO A 3 19.45 4.37 -24.30
N ILE A 4 20.01 4.32 -23.10
CA ILE A 4 20.89 3.24 -22.63
C ILE A 4 20.09 1.94 -22.53
N SER A 5 20.39 1.00 -23.43
CA SER A 5 19.89 -0.37 -23.44
C SER A 5 20.50 -1.17 -22.28
N LEU A 6 19.76 -1.33 -21.18
CA LEU A 6 20.10 -2.23 -20.07
C LEU A 6 19.45 -3.61 -20.27
N LYS A 7 19.85 -4.37 -21.30
CA LYS A 7 19.41 -5.79 -21.42
C LYS A 7 20.49 -6.83 -21.71
N ALA A 8 21.71 -6.48 -22.11
CA ALA A 8 22.72 -7.49 -22.46
C ALA A 8 23.77 -7.79 -21.35
N GLY A 9 24.10 -6.83 -20.48
CA GLY A 9 25.25 -6.96 -19.56
C GLY A 9 25.03 -7.74 -18.26
N ASN A 10 23.79 -8.08 -17.92
CA ASN A 10 23.44 -8.60 -16.59
C ASN A 10 23.50 -10.14 -16.47
N TRP A 11 23.53 -10.87 -17.59
CA TRP A 11 23.58 -12.33 -17.60
C TRP A 11 24.98 -12.89 -17.35
N ILE A 12 26.00 -12.28 -17.95
CA ILE A 12 27.40 -12.74 -17.85
C ILE A 12 27.93 -12.57 -16.42
N ARG A 13 27.60 -11.46 -15.75
CA ARG A 13 27.95 -11.25 -14.32
C ARG A 13 27.24 -12.22 -13.38
N ARG A 14 25.99 -12.59 -13.67
CA ARG A 14 25.25 -13.60 -12.90
C ARG A 14 25.80 -15.01 -13.10
N ALA A 15 26.21 -15.36 -14.31
CA ALA A 15 26.84 -16.65 -14.61
C ALA A 15 28.16 -16.84 -13.84
N GLN A 16 28.98 -15.79 -13.72
CA GLN A 16 30.22 -15.83 -12.93
C GLN A 16 29.98 -15.98 -11.41
N ILE A 17 28.95 -15.34 -10.86
CA ILE A 17 28.57 -15.47 -9.43
C ILE A 17 28.08 -16.90 -9.10
N VAL A 18 27.47 -17.55 -10.08
CA VAL A 18 26.87 -18.89 -9.94
C VAL A 18 27.89 -20.00 -10.20
N GLY A 19 28.81 -19.82 -11.16
CA GLY A 19 29.83 -20.81 -11.52
C GLY A 19 30.98 -20.94 -10.51
N GLY A 20 31.26 -19.91 -9.71
CA GLY A 20 32.30 -19.95 -8.66
C GLY A 20 31.83 -20.47 -7.30
N ARG A 21 30.55 -20.85 -7.16
CA ARG A 21 29.97 -21.30 -5.88
C ARG A 21 29.65 -22.78 -5.99
N GLY A 22 30.15 -23.57 -5.04
CA GLY A 22 30.06 -25.03 -5.04
C GLY A 22 28.62 -25.57 -5.16
N PRO A 23 28.47 -26.89 -5.43
CA PRO A 23 27.19 -27.51 -5.78
C PRO A 23 26.04 -27.26 -4.79
N GLY A 24 26.36 -27.07 -3.49
CA GLY A 24 25.36 -26.71 -2.48
C GLY A 24 24.68 -25.34 -2.70
N TYR A 25 25.38 -24.37 -3.30
CA TYR A 25 24.80 -23.08 -3.64
C TYR A 25 23.83 -23.20 -4.81
N LEU A 26 24.19 -23.96 -5.84
CA LEU A 26 23.34 -24.22 -7.01
C LEU A 26 22.04 -24.91 -6.61
N LEU A 27 22.12 -25.91 -5.71
CA LEU A 27 20.95 -26.59 -5.18
C LEU A 27 20.05 -25.64 -4.37
N ARG A 28 20.61 -24.79 -3.51
CA ARG A 28 19.85 -23.77 -2.76
C ARG A 28 19.21 -22.75 -3.68
N PHE A 29 19.94 -22.27 -4.69
CA PHE A 29 19.46 -21.29 -5.65
C PHE A 29 18.36 -21.88 -6.54
N GLY A 30 18.53 -23.12 -7.01
CA GLY A 30 17.52 -23.87 -7.76
C GLY A 30 16.24 -24.10 -6.95
N ARG A 31 16.37 -24.58 -5.69
CA ARG A 31 15.23 -24.70 -4.76
C ARG A 31 14.51 -23.38 -4.54
N TRP A 32 15.27 -22.29 -4.40
CA TRP A 32 14.72 -20.96 -4.21
C TRP A 32 13.96 -20.45 -5.45
N GLN A 33 14.49 -20.66 -6.65
CA GLN A 33 13.81 -20.29 -7.91
C GLN A 33 12.53 -21.10 -8.11
N LEU A 34 12.58 -22.41 -7.85
CA LEU A 34 11.40 -23.28 -7.91
C LEU A 34 10.35 -22.87 -6.88
N TRP A 35 10.76 -22.56 -5.65
CA TRP A 35 9.84 -22.09 -4.61
C TRP A 35 9.23 -20.72 -4.95
N ARG A 36 9.98 -19.80 -5.58
CA ARG A 36 9.42 -18.53 -6.08
C ARG A 36 8.42 -18.74 -7.21
N ALA A 37 8.74 -19.60 -8.18
CA ALA A 37 7.81 -19.94 -9.26
C ALA A 37 6.54 -20.61 -8.71
N PHE A 38 6.68 -21.41 -7.65
CA PHE A 38 5.56 -22.00 -6.92
C PHE A 38 4.74 -20.94 -6.17
N GLN A 39 5.38 -20.05 -5.40
CA GLN A 39 4.69 -18.97 -4.69
C GLN A 39 3.96 -18.00 -5.61
N ALA A 40 4.52 -17.67 -6.78
CA ALA A 40 3.85 -16.83 -7.76
C ALA A 40 2.56 -17.47 -8.31
N ARG A 41 2.43 -18.80 -8.20
CA ARG A 41 1.23 -19.56 -8.56
C ARG A 41 0.29 -19.80 -7.38
N ILE A 42 0.74 -19.60 -6.14
CA ILE A 42 -0.14 -19.64 -4.97
C ILE A 42 -1.07 -18.44 -5.07
N ARG A 43 -2.30 -18.69 -5.50
CA ARG A 43 -3.41 -17.79 -5.21
C ARG A 43 -3.65 -17.89 -3.71
N TRP A 44 -3.13 -16.94 -2.95
CA TRP A 44 -3.56 -16.77 -1.57
C TRP A 44 -5.08 -16.66 -1.58
N PRO A 45 -5.81 -17.55 -0.86
CA PRO A 45 -7.24 -17.41 -0.76
C PRO A 45 -7.49 -16.01 -0.22
N ARG A 46 -8.28 -15.21 -0.95
CA ARG A 46 -8.75 -13.95 -0.37
C ARG A 46 -9.57 -14.37 0.83
N PRO A 47 -9.17 -14.02 2.07
CA PRO A 47 -10.00 -14.35 3.20
C PRO A 47 -11.31 -13.60 2.98
N THR A 48 -12.42 -14.32 2.82
CA THR A 48 -13.76 -13.77 2.91
C THR A 48 -14.00 -13.51 4.39
N VAL A 49 -13.28 -12.52 4.94
CA VAL A 49 -13.44 -12.10 6.32
C VAL A 49 -14.82 -11.46 6.39
N ASP A 50 -15.74 -12.14 7.07
CA ASP A 50 -17.01 -11.52 7.38
C ASP A 50 -16.78 -10.54 8.53
N LEU A 51 -16.59 -9.27 8.17
CA LEU A 51 -16.27 -8.17 9.09
C LEU A 51 -17.15 -8.20 10.36
N PHE A 52 -18.45 -8.42 10.19
CA PHE A 52 -19.42 -8.36 11.28
C PHE A 52 -19.21 -9.43 12.36
N ARG A 53 -18.56 -10.55 12.04
CA ARG A 53 -18.20 -11.58 13.02
C ARG A 53 -17.12 -11.15 14.00
N HIS A 54 -16.38 -10.09 13.67
CA HIS A 54 -15.31 -9.56 14.49
C HIS A 54 -15.71 -8.29 15.26
N LEU A 55 -16.97 -7.86 15.16
CA LEU A 55 -17.50 -6.69 15.85
C LEU A 55 -18.34 -7.11 17.06
N ASP A 56 -18.25 -6.37 18.16
CA ASP A 56 -19.20 -6.52 19.28
C ASP A 56 -20.50 -5.80 18.96
N LEU A 57 -21.43 -6.52 18.32
CA LEU A 57 -22.74 -5.98 17.92
C LEU A 57 -23.65 -5.63 19.10
N ARG A 58 -23.27 -5.99 20.34
CA ARG A 58 -23.99 -5.56 21.56
C ARG A 58 -23.62 -4.15 21.98
N HIS A 59 -22.60 -3.54 21.36
CA HIS A 59 -22.22 -2.17 21.64
C HIS A 59 -23.39 -1.22 21.29
N PRO A 60 -23.80 -0.30 22.18
CA PRO A 60 -24.98 0.55 21.96
C PRO A 60 -24.93 1.39 20.68
N GLY A 61 -23.73 1.75 20.23
CA GLY A 61 -23.53 2.48 18.97
C GLY A 61 -23.77 1.64 17.71
N LEU A 62 -23.91 0.33 17.82
CA LEU A 62 -24.04 -0.61 16.70
C LEU A 62 -25.40 -1.31 16.62
N THR A 63 -26.41 -0.90 17.40
CA THR A 63 -27.75 -1.51 17.38
C THR A 63 -28.36 -1.54 15.97
N ALA A 64 -28.25 -0.44 15.21
CA ALA A 64 -28.74 -0.38 13.84
C ALA A 64 -28.02 -1.37 12.88
N VAL A 65 -26.75 -1.69 13.17
CA VAL A 65 -25.99 -2.70 12.43
C VAL A 65 -26.50 -4.10 12.79
N ALA A 66 -26.72 -4.38 14.07
CA ALA A 66 -27.25 -5.65 14.55
C ALA A 66 -28.64 -5.95 13.94
N GLU A 67 -29.57 -5.00 14.02
CA GLU A 67 -30.91 -5.14 13.45
C GLU A 67 -30.90 -5.35 11.93
N ALA A 68 -30.01 -4.66 11.20
CA ALA A 68 -29.87 -4.83 9.76
C ALA A 68 -29.37 -6.24 9.41
N LEU A 69 -28.42 -6.77 10.17
CA LEU A 69 -27.92 -8.14 10.00
C LEU A 69 -28.97 -9.20 10.34
N GLU A 70 -29.78 -8.99 11.38
CA GLU A 70 -30.91 -9.87 11.74
C GLU A 70 -31.95 -9.96 10.61
N ARG A 71 -32.18 -8.85 9.90
CA ARG A 71 -33.03 -8.80 8.70
C ARG A 71 -32.37 -9.38 7.45
N GLY A 72 -31.10 -9.79 7.51
CA GLY A 72 -30.33 -10.25 6.36
C GLY A 72 -29.92 -9.13 5.39
N ASP A 73 -30.10 -7.86 5.75
CA ASP A 73 -29.77 -6.71 4.92
C ASP A 73 -28.33 -6.25 5.17
N ARG A 74 -27.40 -6.86 4.45
CA ARG A 74 -25.97 -6.55 4.55
C ARG A 74 -25.65 -5.11 4.15
N GLN A 75 -26.33 -4.59 3.12
CA GLN A 75 -26.06 -3.24 2.63
C GLN A 75 -26.45 -2.20 3.68
N ALA A 76 -27.62 -2.36 4.31
CA ALA A 76 -28.03 -1.50 5.42
C ALA A 76 -27.07 -1.61 6.62
N ALA A 77 -26.54 -2.80 6.91
CA ALA A 77 -25.56 -2.99 7.98
C ALA A 77 -24.24 -2.24 7.70
N GLU A 78 -23.75 -2.27 6.46
CA GLU A 78 -22.55 -1.52 6.04
C GLU A 78 -22.77 0.00 6.13
N GLN A 79 -23.92 0.50 5.66
CA GLN A 79 -24.28 1.92 5.75
C GLN A 79 -24.42 2.38 7.21
N ALA A 80 -25.05 1.57 8.07
CA ALA A 80 -25.19 1.85 9.50
C ALA A 80 -23.82 1.88 10.19
N LEU A 81 -22.90 0.97 9.82
CA LEU A 81 -21.55 0.95 10.37
C LEU A 81 -20.75 2.18 9.93
N VAL A 82 -20.80 2.56 8.65
CA VAL A 82 -20.15 3.79 8.16
C VAL A 82 -20.68 5.00 8.91
N LYS A 83 -22.01 5.13 9.04
CA LYS A 83 -22.64 6.21 9.80
C LYS A 83 -22.14 6.23 11.24
N HIS A 84 -22.09 5.08 11.92
CA HIS A 84 -21.56 5.02 13.28
C HIS A 84 -20.10 5.49 13.35
N LEU A 85 -19.23 5.03 12.46
CA LEU A 85 -17.81 5.38 12.47
C LEU A 85 -17.56 6.86 12.17
N THR A 86 -18.39 7.50 11.35
CA THR A 86 -18.25 8.92 10.99
C THR A 86 -18.91 9.86 12.00
N THR A 87 -19.94 9.43 12.73
CA THR A 87 -20.65 10.31 13.68
C THR A 87 -20.36 10.02 15.15
N ARG A 88 -19.61 8.96 15.49
CA ARG A 88 -19.32 8.63 16.89
C ARG A 88 -18.45 9.72 17.55
N PRO A 89 -18.74 10.12 18.80
CA PRO A 89 -17.95 11.12 19.52
C PRO A 89 -16.63 10.58 20.10
N HIS A 90 -16.52 9.25 20.25
CA HIS A 90 -15.36 8.57 20.83
C HIS A 90 -15.02 7.27 20.08
N PRO A 91 -13.75 6.82 20.10
CA PRO A 91 -12.58 7.52 20.64
C PRO A 91 -12.22 8.75 19.79
N ARG A 92 -11.68 9.78 20.44
CA ARG A 92 -11.20 10.98 19.75
C ARG A 92 -9.79 10.74 19.23
N PHE A 93 -9.51 11.25 18.03
CA PHE A 93 -8.16 11.37 17.53
C PHE A 93 -7.62 12.78 17.83
N PHE A 94 -6.32 13.00 17.57
CA PHE A 94 -5.67 14.29 17.85
C PHE A 94 -6.19 15.46 17.01
N PHE A 95 -6.95 15.17 15.95
CA PHE A 95 -7.56 16.15 15.05
C PHE A 95 -8.86 15.60 14.48
N ASP A 96 -9.72 16.49 14.01
CA ASP A 96 -10.91 16.19 13.23
C ASP A 96 -10.97 17.00 11.92
N GLU A 97 -12.06 16.88 11.17
CA GLU A 97 -12.24 17.58 9.89
C GLU A 97 -12.27 19.11 10.05
N GLY A 98 -12.72 19.62 11.18
CA GLY A 98 -12.75 21.06 11.48
C GLY A 98 -11.35 21.66 11.62
N ASP A 99 -10.36 20.88 12.03
CA ASP A 99 -8.95 21.31 12.15
C ASP A 99 -8.27 21.48 10.79
N ARG A 100 -8.96 21.14 9.70
CA ARG A 100 -8.33 20.96 8.39
C ARG A 100 -7.59 22.19 7.88
N GLU A 101 -8.25 23.33 7.92
CA GLU A 101 -7.67 24.58 7.39
C GLU A 101 -6.52 25.07 8.28
N ALA A 102 -6.64 24.94 9.60
CA ALA A 102 -5.58 25.28 10.55
C ALA A 102 -4.34 24.41 10.33
N MET A 103 -4.51 23.10 10.18
CA MET A 103 -3.41 22.16 9.88
C MET A 103 -2.76 22.45 8.53
N ARG A 104 -3.54 22.82 7.52
CA ARG A 104 -3.02 23.22 6.21
C ARG A 104 -2.17 24.49 6.34
N HIS A 105 -2.68 25.54 6.99
CA HIS A 105 -1.94 26.80 7.18
C HIS A 105 -0.66 26.65 8.00
N ALA A 106 -0.62 25.70 8.95
CA ALA A 106 0.57 25.41 9.74
C ALA A 106 1.74 24.82 8.91
N VAL A 107 1.47 24.29 7.72
CA VAL A 107 2.47 23.67 6.85
C VAL A 107 2.93 24.66 5.77
N PRO A 108 4.24 24.95 5.63
CA PRO A 108 4.73 25.84 4.58
C PRO A 108 4.30 25.40 3.16
N ILE A 109 3.93 26.36 2.31
CA ILE A 109 3.47 26.11 0.93
C ILE A 109 4.45 25.24 0.11
N PRO A 110 5.79 25.41 0.18
CA PRO A 110 6.71 24.53 -0.52
C PRO A 110 6.59 23.06 -0.10
N THR A 111 6.39 22.81 1.20
CA THR A 111 6.20 21.46 1.76
C THR A 111 4.87 20.84 1.30
N GLN A 112 3.80 21.64 1.25
CA GLN A 112 2.52 21.19 0.70
C GLN A 112 2.67 20.77 -0.76
N ARG A 113 3.29 21.63 -1.60
CA ARG A 113 3.53 21.34 -3.02
C ARG A 113 4.36 20.07 -3.23
N ALA A 114 5.43 19.88 -2.46
CA ALA A 114 6.24 18.67 -2.52
C ALA A 114 5.45 17.41 -2.13
N THR A 115 4.58 17.51 -1.12
CA THR A 115 3.71 16.40 -0.69
C THR A 115 2.69 16.04 -1.78
N ILE A 116 2.09 17.03 -2.41
CA ILE A 116 1.14 16.85 -3.51
C ILE A 116 1.83 16.17 -4.70
N ALA A 117 3.00 16.66 -5.13
CA ALA A 117 3.75 16.04 -6.23
C ALA A 117 4.17 14.60 -5.93
N ALA A 118 4.55 14.28 -4.68
CA ALA A 118 4.84 12.91 -4.27
C ALA A 118 3.59 12.02 -4.28
N ALA A 119 2.43 12.55 -3.88
CA ALA A 119 1.16 11.85 -3.96
C ALA A 119 0.75 11.56 -5.41
N GLU A 120 0.98 12.50 -6.33
CA GLU A 120 0.75 12.31 -7.77
C GLU A 120 1.61 11.18 -8.35
N GLU A 121 2.90 11.09 -7.98
CA GLU A 121 3.75 9.94 -8.35
C GLU A 121 3.11 8.62 -7.88
N VAL A 122 2.59 8.57 -6.64
CA VAL A 122 1.98 7.36 -6.08
C VAL A 122 0.69 6.97 -6.83
N CYS A 123 -0.18 7.92 -7.17
CA CYS A 123 -1.36 7.68 -8.01
C CYS A 123 -0.99 7.11 -9.38
N GLN A 124 0.19 7.49 -9.91
CA GLN A 124 0.75 6.95 -11.16
C GLN A 124 1.52 5.63 -10.96
N ARG A 125 1.45 5.00 -9.77
CA ARG A 125 2.18 3.77 -9.39
C ARG A 125 3.69 3.92 -9.51
N ARG A 126 4.19 5.11 -9.20
CA ARG A 126 5.61 5.45 -9.17
C ARG A 126 6.04 5.68 -7.74
N PHE A 127 7.00 4.89 -7.28
CA PHE A 127 7.41 4.88 -5.87
C PHE A 127 8.87 5.25 -5.71
N ARG A 128 9.16 6.06 -4.69
CA ARG A 128 10.50 6.54 -4.35
C ARG A 128 10.78 6.31 -2.88
N PHE A 129 11.87 5.62 -2.59
CA PHE A 129 12.29 5.33 -1.22
C PHE A 129 13.78 5.63 -1.05
N ARG A 130 14.16 6.16 0.12
CA ARG A 130 15.56 6.36 0.57
C ARG A 130 16.48 7.07 -0.44
N GLY A 131 15.96 8.05 -1.17
CA GLY A 131 16.72 8.80 -2.17
C GLY A 131 17.14 7.97 -3.40
N GLN A 132 16.65 6.74 -3.54
CA GLN A 132 16.91 5.90 -4.71
C GLN A 132 16.13 6.41 -5.93
N PRO A 133 16.55 6.05 -7.16
CA PRO A 133 15.77 6.30 -8.36
C PRO A 133 14.34 5.73 -8.22
N PRO A 134 13.34 6.42 -8.79
CA PRO A 134 11.95 5.99 -8.68
C PRO A 134 11.73 4.68 -9.46
N VAL A 135 10.86 3.83 -8.94
CA VAL A 135 10.41 2.60 -9.60
C VAL A 135 9.00 2.83 -10.10
N GLN A 136 8.81 2.69 -11.42
CA GLN A 136 7.53 2.77 -12.10
C GLN A 136 6.94 1.36 -12.27
N PHE A 137 5.64 1.21 -12.01
CA PHE A 137 4.89 0.01 -12.39
C PHE A 137 3.89 0.34 -13.50
N ASP A 138 4.04 -0.28 -14.67
CA ASP A 138 3.17 -0.04 -15.84
C ASP A 138 1.81 -0.78 -15.75
N GLY A 139 1.57 -1.49 -14.66
CA GLY A 139 0.37 -2.29 -14.45
C GLY A 139 0.11 -2.59 -12.98
N ARG A 140 -0.16 -3.86 -12.66
CA ARG A 140 -0.30 -4.28 -11.25
C ARG A 140 1.02 -4.07 -10.50
N ILE A 141 0.93 -3.48 -9.32
CA ILE A 141 2.08 -3.30 -8.43
C ILE A 141 2.59 -4.68 -8.01
N ASP A 142 3.88 -4.93 -8.23
CA ASP A 142 4.56 -6.09 -7.68
C ASP A 142 4.98 -5.79 -6.24
N TRP A 143 4.17 -6.25 -5.28
CA TRP A 143 4.43 -6.10 -3.85
C TRP A 143 5.69 -6.82 -3.36
N GLN A 144 6.29 -7.68 -4.19
CA GLN A 144 7.55 -8.37 -3.91
C GLN A 144 8.74 -7.75 -4.66
N ALA A 145 8.55 -6.60 -5.32
CA ALA A 145 9.57 -5.95 -6.12
C ALA A 145 10.84 -5.64 -5.31
N ARG A 146 11.99 -5.96 -5.90
CA ARG A 146 13.33 -5.79 -5.35
C ARG A 146 14.24 -5.15 -6.40
N PRO A 147 14.09 -3.85 -6.68
CA PRO A 147 14.93 -3.17 -7.66
C PRO A 147 16.41 -3.37 -7.29
N GLY A 148 17.22 -3.83 -8.23
CA GLY A 148 18.64 -4.13 -7.99
C GLY A 148 18.91 -5.21 -6.95
N GLY A 149 17.91 -6.00 -6.52
CA GLY A 149 18.05 -6.96 -5.43
C GLY A 149 17.93 -6.35 -4.02
N ASN A 150 17.56 -5.07 -3.91
CA ASN A 150 17.40 -4.39 -2.63
C ASN A 150 16.13 -4.87 -1.89
N VAL A 151 16.31 -5.53 -0.74
CA VAL A 151 15.22 -6.05 0.09
C VAL A 151 14.56 -4.95 0.92
N ASP A 152 15.32 -3.93 1.34
CA ASP A 152 14.79 -2.79 2.10
C ASP A 152 13.74 -2.03 1.29
N TRP A 153 13.92 -1.96 -0.03
CA TRP A 153 12.94 -1.35 -0.91
C TRP A 153 11.58 -2.07 -0.86
N THR A 154 11.59 -3.41 -0.83
CA THR A 154 10.35 -4.19 -0.64
C THR A 154 9.71 -3.88 0.71
N TRP A 155 10.51 -3.75 1.77
CA TRP A 155 9.99 -3.43 3.10
C TRP A 155 9.38 -2.03 3.16
N ASP A 156 10.01 -1.03 2.55
CA ASP A 156 9.46 0.32 2.49
C ASP A 156 8.16 0.37 1.65
N LEU A 157 8.09 -0.40 0.54
CA LEU A 157 6.86 -0.52 -0.24
C LEU A 157 5.69 -1.07 0.60
N ASN A 158 5.94 -2.10 1.41
CA ASN A 158 4.90 -2.79 2.21
C ASN A 158 4.65 -2.15 3.58
N ARG A 159 5.41 -1.10 3.95
CA ARG A 159 5.07 -0.24 5.11
C ARG A 159 4.02 0.80 4.77
N HIS A 160 3.67 0.94 3.49
CA HIS A 160 2.62 1.84 3.01
C HIS A 160 2.74 3.28 3.51
N GLY A 161 3.96 3.78 3.74
CA GLY A 161 4.17 5.14 4.25
C GLY A 161 3.58 6.22 3.34
N TYR A 162 3.47 5.93 2.04
CA TYR A 162 2.82 6.80 1.05
C TYR A 162 1.31 6.95 1.25
N PHE A 163 0.62 6.11 2.02
CA PHE A 163 -0.80 6.36 2.38
C PHE A 163 -0.95 7.63 3.21
N LEU A 164 0.01 7.95 4.08
CA LEU A 164 0.03 9.23 4.78
C LEU A 164 0.27 10.39 3.81
N THR A 165 1.10 10.19 2.79
CA THR A 165 1.34 11.19 1.73
C THR A 165 0.06 11.47 0.95
N LEU A 166 -0.67 10.43 0.53
CA LEU A 166 -1.97 10.55 -0.14
C LEU A 166 -3.00 11.27 0.76
N GLY A 167 -3.13 10.83 2.01
CA GLY A 167 -4.05 11.45 2.97
C GLY A 167 -3.74 12.94 3.22
N ARG A 168 -2.47 13.31 3.33
CA ARG A 168 -2.05 14.72 3.45
C ARG A 168 -2.34 15.52 2.18
N ALA A 169 -2.09 14.96 1.00
CA ALA A 169 -2.40 15.63 -0.27
C ALA A 169 -3.91 15.87 -0.42
N PHE A 170 -4.73 14.88 -0.07
CA PHE A 170 -6.19 15.04 0.05
C PHE A 170 -6.53 16.17 1.03
N TRP A 171 -5.93 16.16 2.21
CA TRP A 171 -6.18 17.19 3.23
C TRP A 171 -5.85 18.61 2.73
N TYR A 172 -4.75 18.80 1.99
CA TYR A 172 -4.35 20.11 1.46
C TYR A 172 -5.20 20.59 0.27
N THR A 173 -5.75 19.67 -0.52
CA THR A 173 -6.35 20.00 -1.83
C THR A 173 -7.85 19.76 -1.92
N GLY A 174 -8.36 18.76 -1.19
CA GLY A 174 -9.73 18.24 -1.35
C GLY A 174 -9.93 17.35 -2.57
N ASP A 175 -8.85 16.99 -3.26
CA ASP A 175 -8.92 16.23 -4.49
C ASP A 175 -9.13 14.73 -4.20
N GLU A 176 -10.30 14.21 -4.56
CA GLU A 176 -10.70 12.82 -4.33
C GLU A 176 -9.80 11.80 -5.04
N ARG A 177 -9.01 12.20 -6.03
CA ARG A 177 -8.05 11.30 -6.72
C ARG A 177 -7.01 10.70 -5.78
N PHE A 178 -6.75 11.34 -4.63
CA PHE A 178 -5.85 10.81 -3.60
C PHE A 178 -6.50 9.78 -2.67
N CYS A 179 -7.82 9.59 -2.76
CA CYS A 179 -8.61 8.66 -1.95
C CYS A 179 -9.25 7.51 -2.76
N ALA A 180 -9.14 7.56 -4.10
CA ALA A 180 -9.67 6.59 -5.05
C ALA A 180 -8.72 5.40 -5.30
#